data_AF-F8CQV8-F1
#
_entry.id   AF-F8CQV8-F1
#
_cell.length_a   1.000
_cell.length_b   1.000
_cell.length_c   1.000
_cell.angle_alpha   90.00
_cell.angle_beta   90.00
_cell.angle_gamma   90.00
#
_symmetry.space_group_name_H-M   'P 1'
#
loop_
_entity.id
_entity.type
_entity.pdbx_description
1 polymer ?
#
loop_
_entity_poly.entity_id
_entity_poly.type
_entity_poly.pdbx_seq_one_letter_code
_entity_poly.pdbx_strand_id
1 'polypeptide(L)'
;MTVETASIYTGAPDRDAHLRSPDFLDAEAAPKLTFRSTKVEPVGGASFRLLGDLTIRNVTQSVAFDARHIGTSKDPWGNSRLIYSARSTINRTDYGIRWNKTLDNGGWLVSEKIDLELDIQAIPAAA
;
A
#
# COMPACT_ATOMS: atom_id res chain seq x y z
N MET A 1 -5.07 7.01 -5.39
CA MET A 1 -5.17 5.55 -5.60
C MET A 1 -6.22 5.00 -4.65
N THR A 2 -7.01 4.05 -5.14
CA THR A 2 -8.03 3.35 -4.34
C THR A 2 -7.86 1.85 -4.58
N VAL A 3 -7.90 1.06 -3.51
CA VAL A 3 -7.81 -0.41 -3.55
C VAL A 3 -9.02 -0.98 -2.81
N GLU A 4 -9.69 -1.98 -3.39
CA GLU A 4 -10.77 -2.69 -2.72
C GLU A 4 -10.19 -3.53 -1.58
N THR A 5 -10.61 -3.29 -0.34
CA THR A 5 -10.07 -3.96 0.85
C THR A 5 -10.25 -5.48 0.77
N ALA A 6 -11.38 -5.93 0.20
CA ALA A 6 -11.67 -7.34 0.01
C ALA A 6 -10.72 -8.04 -0.99
N SER A 7 -9.94 -7.30 -1.78
CA SER A 7 -8.99 -7.87 -2.74
C SER A 7 -7.73 -8.46 -2.09
N ILE A 8 -7.54 -8.31 -0.77
CA ILE A 8 -6.38 -8.89 -0.07
C ILE A 8 -6.27 -10.39 -0.35
N TYR A 9 -5.06 -10.82 -0.68
CA TYR A 9 -4.74 -12.20 -1.04
C TYR A 9 -3.36 -12.57 -0.52
N THR A 10 -3.28 -13.69 0.15
CA THR A 10 -2.03 -14.22 0.73
C THR A 10 -1.77 -15.67 0.34
N GLY A 11 -2.60 -16.25 -0.54
CA GLY A 11 -2.52 -17.66 -0.92
C GLY A 11 -3.10 -18.65 0.11
N ALA A 12 -3.68 -18.15 1.21
CA ALA A 12 -4.30 -18.97 2.25
C ALA A 12 -5.73 -18.46 2.53
N PRO A 13 -6.78 -19.13 2.04
CA PRO A 13 -8.16 -18.63 2.09
C PRO A 13 -8.65 -18.26 3.50
N ASP A 14 -8.31 -19.06 4.51
CA ASP A 14 -8.71 -18.79 5.91
C ASP A 14 -8.03 -17.53 6.46
N ARG A 15 -6.76 -17.31 6.12
CA ARG A 15 -6.03 -16.08 6.49
C ARG A 15 -6.59 -14.87 5.75
N ASP A 16 -6.94 -15.01 4.48
CA ASP A 16 -7.55 -13.94 3.69
C ASP A 16 -8.93 -13.56 4.26
N ALA A 17 -9.73 -14.56 4.66
CA ALA A 17 -11.00 -14.33 5.35
C ALA A 17 -10.80 -13.61 6.69
N HIS A 18 -9.79 -13.99 7.47
CA HIS A 18 -9.48 -13.33 8.73
C HIS A 18 -8.98 -11.89 8.55
N LEU A 19 -8.12 -11.63 7.57
CA LEU A 19 -7.61 -10.29 7.26
C LEU A 19 -8.72 -9.32 6.81
N ARG A 20 -9.80 -9.84 6.22
CA ARG A 20 -10.98 -9.05 5.84
C ARG A 20 -11.93 -8.79 7.01
N SER A 21 -11.80 -9.50 8.14
CA SER A 21 -12.70 -9.38 9.28
C SER A 21 -12.45 -8.10 10.10
N PRO A 22 -13.36 -7.76 11.05
CA PRO A 22 -13.18 -6.61 11.96
C PRO A 22 -11.93 -6.66 12.85
N ASP A 23 -11.30 -7.83 13.03
CA ASP A 23 -10.02 -7.97 13.74
C ASP A 23 -8.87 -7.27 13.01
N PHE A 24 -9.00 -7.13 11.68
CA PHE A 24 -7.99 -6.56 10.79
C PHE A 24 -8.56 -5.40 9.97
N LEU A 25 -8.79 -5.61 8.68
CA LEU A 25 -9.09 -4.52 7.73
C LEU A 25 -10.56 -4.14 7.71
N ASP A 26 -11.45 -4.96 8.29
CA ASP A 26 -12.87 -4.69 8.39
C ASP A 26 -13.49 -4.34 7.02
N ALA A 27 -13.31 -5.24 6.05
CA ALA A 27 -13.60 -4.97 4.64
C ALA A 27 -15.08 -4.67 4.36
N GLU A 28 -15.99 -5.09 5.23
CA GLU A 28 -17.41 -4.76 5.13
C GLU A 28 -17.68 -3.30 5.51
N ALA A 29 -17.14 -2.83 6.65
CA ALA A 29 -17.32 -1.44 7.09
C ALA A 29 -16.41 -0.45 6.36
N ALA A 30 -15.24 -0.91 5.89
CA ALA A 30 -14.24 -0.14 5.18
C ALA A 30 -13.85 -0.81 3.87
N PRO A 31 -14.71 -0.73 2.83
CA PRO A 31 -14.50 -1.46 1.58
C PRO A 31 -13.30 -0.97 0.77
N LYS A 32 -12.75 0.20 1.09
CA LYS A 32 -11.68 0.84 0.31
C LYS A 32 -10.53 1.31 1.18
N LEU A 33 -9.31 0.98 0.74
CA LEU A 33 -8.07 1.62 1.16
C LEU A 33 -7.78 2.75 0.18
N THR A 34 -7.37 3.92 0.67
CA THR A 34 -7.10 5.06 -0.19
C THR A 34 -5.76 5.69 0.09
N PHE A 35 -5.08 6.12 -0.96
CA PHE A 35 -3.89 6.95 -0.88
C PHE A 35 -4.08 8.20 -1.72
N ARG A 36 -3.86 9.37 -1.14
CA ARG A 36 -3.87 10.67 -1.82
C ARG A 36 -2.50 11.32 -1.66
N SER A 37 -1.81 11.58 -2.77
CA SER A 37 -0.57 12.34 -2.73
C SER A 37 -0.82 13.78 -2.29
N THR A 38 0.09 14.30 -1.48
CA THR A 38 0.08 15.69 -1.00
C THR A 38 1.29 16.46 -1.49
N LYS A 39 2.43 15.78 -1.67
CA LYS A 39 3.67 16.39 -2.17
C LYS A 39 4.55 15.37 -2.89
N VAL A 40 5.28 15.85 -3.89
CA VAL A 40 6.37 15.11 -4.55
C VAL A 40 7.65 15.93 -4.40
N GLU A 41 8.68 15.32 -3.83
CA GLU A 41 9.96 15.97 -3.58
C GLU A 41 11.06 15.25 -4.38
N PRO A 42 11.71 15.90 -5.35
CA PRO A 42 12.86 15.30 -6.03
C PRO A 42 14.00 15.04 -5.05
N VAL A 43 14.57 13.84 -5.08
CA VAL A 43 15.76 13.49 -4.27
C VAL A 43 17.01 13.26 -5.13
N GLY A 44 16.89 13.43 -6.45
CA GLY A 44 18.00 13.36 -7.41
C GLY A 44 17.85 12.21 -8.40
N GLY A 45 18.33 12.44 -9.63
CA GLY A 45 18.20 11.48 -10.73
C GLY A 45 16.73 11.13 -11.00
N ALA A 46 16.43 9.84 -11.03
CA ALA A 46 15.08 9.32 -11.25
C ALA A 46 14.28 9.07 -9.96
N SER A 47 14.81 9.45 -8.79
CA SER A 47 14.21 9.18 -7.49
C SER A 47 13.51 10.42 -6.90
N PHE A 48 12.41 10.19 -6.20
CA PHE A 48 11.64 11.22 -5.51
C PHE A 48 10.98 10.65 -4.25
N ARG A 49 10.72 11.51 -3.27
CA ARG A 49 9.91 11.19 -2.10
C ARG A 49 8.47 11.59 -2.38
N LEU A 50 7.56 10.62 -2.31
CA LEU A 50 6.12 10.81 -2.52
C LEU A 50 5.44 10.83 -1.14
N LEU A 51 5.04 12.01 -0.72
CA LEU A 51 4.27 12.18 0.52
C LEU A 51 2.78 12.11 0.19
N GLY A 52 2.02 11.50 1.08
CA GLY A 52 0.58 11.47 0.95
C GLY A 52 -0.11 10.90 2.16
N ASP A 53 -1.43 10.97 2.11
CA ASP A 53 -2.31 10.49 3.16
C ASP A 53 -2.79 9.09 2.79
N LEU A 54 -2.43 8.10 3.61
CA LEU A 54 -2.89 6.73 3.51
C LEU A 54 -4.01 6.51 4.51
N THR A 55 -5.18 6.12 4.02
CA THR A 55 -6.34 5.76 4.83
C THR A 55 -6.54 4.25 4.79
N ILE A 56 -6.52 3.64 5.97
CA ILE A 56 -6.85 2.23 6.20
C ILE A 56 -7.95 2.22 7.26
N ARG A 57 -9.04 1.49 6.99
CA ARG A 57 -10.29 1.62 7.74
C ARG A 57 -10.80 3.06 7.71
N ASN A 58 -11.02 3.65 8.88
CA ASN A 58 -11.42 5.04 9.10
C ASN A 58 -10.27 5.92 9.63
N VAL A 59 -9.03 5.42 9.61
CA VAL A 59 -7.86 6.14 10.12
C VAL A 59 -6.96 6.55 8.98
N THR A 60 -6.63 7.84 8.93
CA THR A 60 -5.70 8.42 7.96
C THR A 60 -4.39 8.77 8.65
N GLN A 61 -3.28 8.34 8.07
CA GLN A 61 -1.93 8.72 8.49
C GLN A 61 -1.15 9.26 7.30
N SER A 62 -0.30 10.25 7.54
CA SER A 62 0.66 10.71 6.52
C SER A 62 1.80 9.71 6.39
N VAL A 63 2.06 9.27 5.16
CA VAL A 63 3.11 8.32 4.82
C VAL A 63 4.02 8.91 3.75
N ALA A 64 5.29 8.50 3.77
CA ALA A 64 6.24 8.86 2.75
C ALA A 64 6.72 7.59 2.04
N PHE A 65 6.60 7.59 0.73
CA PHE A 65 7.18 6.57 -0.13
C PHE A 65 8.47 7.08 -0.73
N ASP A 66 9.51 6.25 -0.65
CA ASP A 66 10.70 6.43 -1.48
C ASP A 66 10.38 5.79 -2.85
N ALA A 67 10.28 6.64 -3.87
CA ALA A 67 9.81 6.25 -5.18
C ALA A 67 10.83 6.55 -6.27
N ARG A 68 10.74 5.81 -7.38
CA ARG A 68 11.67 5.91 -8.50
C ARG A 68 10.96 5.69 -9.81
N HIS A 69 11.24 6.56 -10.78
CA HIS A 69 10.96 6.29 -12.20
C HIS A 69 11.97 5.27 -12.71
N ILE A 70 11.49 4.09 -13.07
CA ILE A 70 12.37 2.98 -13.49
C ILE A 70 12.50 2.88 -15.02
N GLY A 71 11.59 3.52 -15.75
CA GLY A 71 11.73 3.65 -17.20
C GLY A 71 10.44 3.98 -17.92
N THR A 72 10.55 4.05 -19.24
CA THR A 72 9.44 4.26 -20.15
C THR A 72 9.50 3.21 -21.25
N SER A 73 8.37 2.57 -21.56
CA SER A 73 8.26 1.60 -22.65
C SER A 73 7.12 1.96 -23.60
N LYS A 74 7.16 1.43 -24.82
CA LYS A 74 6.00 1.42 -25.72
C LYS A 74 5.33 0.07 -25.64
N ASP A 75 4.00 0.06 -25.63
CA ASP A 75 3.24 -1.17 -25.73
C ASP A 75 2.94 -1.57 -27.18
N PRO A 76 2.43 -2.78 -27.43
CA PRO A 76 2.12 -3.27 -28.79
C PRO A 76 1.11 -2.41 -29.56
N TRP A 77 0.38 -1.52 -28.89
CA TRP A 77 -0.60 -0.61 -29.49
C TRP A 77 -0.05 0.80 -29.69
N GLY A 78 1.23 1.02 -29.40
CA GLY A 78 1.93 2.30 -29.59
C GLY A 78 1.83 3.27 -28.43
N ASN A 79 1.15 2.92 -27.32
CA ASN A 79 1.04 3.81 -26.16
C ASN A 79 2.35 3.86 -25.38
N SER A 80 2.70 5.04 -24.88
CA SER A 80 3.77 5.21 -23.91
C SER A 80 3.33 4.70 -22.53
N ARG A 81 4.21 3.98 -21.84
CA ARG A 81 4.00 3.47 -20.49
C ARG A 81 5.10 3.95 -19.58
N LEU A 82 4.72 4.66 -18.52
CA LEU A 82 5.60 5.10 -17.46
C LEU A 82 5.65 4.01 -16.38
N ILE A 83 6.84 3.67 -15.93
CA ILE A 83 7.04 2.60 -14.96
C ILE A 83 7.70 3.19 -13.70
N TYR A 84 7.13 2.90 -12.54
CA TYR A 84 7.62 3.37 -11.25
C TYR A 84 7.69 2.21 -10.25
N SER A 85 8.58 2.35 -9.28
CA SER A 85 8.57 1.58 -8.04
C SER A 85 8.45 2.53 -6.85
N ALA A 86 7.81 2.09 -5.78
CA ALA A 86 7.72 2.86 -4.54
C ALA A 86 7.72 1.93 -3.32
N ARG A 87 8.40 2.36 -2.25
CA ARG A 87 8.50 1.61 -1.00
C ARG A 87 8.24 2.49 0.22
N SER A 88 7.62 1.91 1.24
CA SER A 88 7.45 2.53 2.55
C SER A 88 7.31 1.45 3.61
N THR A 89 7.40 1.82 4.89
CA THR A 89 7.06 0.94 6.01
C THR A 89 6.09 1.68 6.89
N ILE A 90 4.99 1.02 7.26
CA ILE A 90 3.98 1.54 8.18
C ILE A 90 3.89 0.67 9.43
N ASN A 91 3.28 1.20 10.50
CA ASN A 91 2.87 0.39 11.64
C ASN A 91 1.34 0.20 11.62
N ARG A 92 0.88 -1.05 11.57
CA ARG A 92 -0.57 -1.37 11.53
C ARG A 92 -1.32 -0.90 12.79
N THR A 93 -0.64 -0.74 13.91
CA THR A 93 -1.27 -0.27 15.15
C THR A 93 -1.67 1.19 15.08
N ASP A 94 -1.01 1.99 14.24
CA ASP A 94 -1.34 3.41 14.01
C ASP A 94 -2.68 3.57 13.28
N TYR A 95 -3.15 2.50 12.64
CA TYR A 95 -4.46 2.39 11.99
C TYR A 95 -5.48 1.64 12.86
N GLY A 96 -5.14 1.35 14.12
CA GLY A 96 -6.01 0.65 15.06
C GLY A 96 -6.07 -0.87 14.87
N ILE A 97 -5.27 -1.45 13.97
CA ILE A 97 -5.24 -2.89 13.73
C ILE A 97 -4.32 -3.55 14.75
N ARG A 98 -4.90 -4.04 15.86
CA ARG A 98 -4.14 -4.53 17.02
C ARG A 98 -4.22 -6.03 17.27
N TRP A 99 -5.00 -6.77 16.49
CA TRP A 99 -5.10 -8.22 16.67
C TRP A 99 -3.71 -8.87 16.67
N ASN A 100 -3.48 -9.78 17.61
CA ASN A 100 -2.27 -10.58 17.67
C ASN A 100 -2.47 -11.81 18.56
N LYS A 101 -1.51 -12.73 18.51
CA LYS A 101 -1.43 -13.86 19.44
C LYS A 101 -0.02 -13.93 20.00
N THR A 102 0.11 -14.15 21.30
CA THR A 102 1.41 -14.40 21.93
C THR A 102 1.91 -15.79 21.57
N LEU A 103 3.20 -15.88 21.26
CA LEU A 103 3.92 -17.13 21.05
C LEU A 103 4.54 -17.62 22.37
N ASP A 104 4.88 -18.90 22.46
CA ASP A 104 5.46 -19.51 23.67
C ASP A 104 6.80 -18.87 24.09
N ASN A 105 7.48 -18.20 23.17
CA ASN A 105 8.71 -17.45 23.41
C ASN A 105 8.47 -15.99 23.86
N GLY A 106 7.22 -15.60 24.14
CA GLY A 106 6.85 -14.24 24.54
C GLY A 106 6.78 -13.23 23.38
N GLY A 107 7.03 -13.66 22.14
CA GLY A 107 6.92 -12.83 20.95
C GLY A 107 5.49 -12.73 20.41
N TRP A 108 5.30 -11.83 19.45
CA TRP A 108 4.06 -11.68 18.72
C TRP A 108 4.02 -12.57 17.47
N LEU A 109 2.87 -13.18 17.20
CA LEU A 109 2.65 -13.99 16.00
C LEU A 109 2.74 -13.14 14.71
N VAL A 110 2.22 -11.91 14.73
CA VAL A 110 2.18 -11.01 13.56
C VAL A 110 2.89 -9.70 13.88
N SER A 111 3.90 -9.35 13.08
CA SER A 111 4.63 -8.08 13.16
C SER A 111 3.68 -6.87 13.15
N GLU A 112 4.06 -5.82 13.87
CA GLU A 112 3.40 -4.52 13.79
C GLU A 112 3.82 -3.74 12.53
N LYS A 113 5.08 -3.90 12.12
CA LYS A 113 5.62 -3.27 10.92
C LYS A 113 5.16 -4.01 9.67
N ILE A 114 4.66 -3.24 8.71
CA ILE A 114 4.22 -3.70 7.40
C ILE A 114 5.03 -2.94 6.34
N ASP A 115 5.77 -3.68 5.54
CA ASP A 115 6.46 -3.12 4.38
C ASP A 115 5.48 -3.03 3.21
N LEU A 116 5.45 -1.86 2.59
CA LEU A 116 4.63 -1.55 1.43
C LEU A 116 5.55 -1.47 0.21
N GLU A 117 5.23 -2.25 -0.81
CA GLU A 117 5.89 -2.20 -2.11
C GLU A 117 4.85 -2.00 -3.20
N LEU A 118 5.14 -1.08 -4.12
CA LEU A 118 4.28 -0.76 -5.25
C LEU A 118 5.12 -0.83 -6.53
N ASP A 119 4.70 -1.69 -7.45
CA ASP A 119 5.17 -1.70 -8.83
C ASP A 119 4.06 -1.15 -9.72
N ILE A 120 4.34 -0.02 -10.37
CA ILE A 120 3.32 0.80 -11.03
C ILE A 120 3.66 0.93 -12.50
N GLN A 121 2.68 0.65 -13.35
CA GLN A 121 2.70 1.04 -14.75
C GLN A 121 1.53 1.97 -15.04
N ALA A 122 1.82 3.14 -15.60
CA ALA A 122 0.83 4.16 -15.91
C ALA A 122 0.88 4.53 -17.40
N ILE A 123 -0.29 4.68 -18.00
CA ILE A 123 -0.45 5.26 -19.35
C ILE A 123 -0.72 6.76 -19.15
N PRO A 124 0.05 7.67 -19.78
CA PRO A 124 -0.25 9.09 -19.75
C PRO A 124 -1.68 9.35 -20.26
N ALA A 125 -2.39 10.28 -19.62
CA ALA A 125 -3.66 10.73 -20.16
C ALA A 125 -3.45 11.30 -21.58
N ALA A 126 -4.43 11.08 -22.47
CA ALA A 126 -4.46 11.78 -23.74
C ALA A 126 -4.51 13.29 -23.47
N ALA A 127 -3.73 14.05 -24.23
CA ALA A 127 -3.73 15.52 -24.18
C ALA A 127 -5.05 16.10 -24.67
#